data_AF-A0A6G1Q7L9-F1
#
_entry.id   AF-A0A6G1Q7L9-F1
#
_cell.length_a   1.000
_cell.length_b   1.000
_cell.length_c   1.000
_cell.angle_alpha   90.00
_cell.angle_beta   90.00
_cell.angle_gamma   90.00
#
_symmetry.space_group_name_H-M   'P 1'
#
loop_
_entity.id
_entity.type
_entity.pdbx_description
1 polymer ?
#
loop_
_entity_poly.entity_id
_entity_poly.type
_entity_poly.pdbx_seq_one_letter_code
_entity_poly.pdbx_strand_id
1 'polypeptide(L)'
;MKDGDVSVTLTNVTVNDTGTYECYVRNSNTPPPPQFITSINLTIRASGGGAGDISDGGDKAAGNKRGYVAPLISLLLLLLLFVSIIY
;
A
#
# COMPACT_ATOMS: atom_id res chain seq x y z
N MET A 1 20.50 -5.93 -5.80
CA MET A 1 21.19 -5.73 -4.51
C MET A 1 22.67 -5.78 -4.81
N LYS A 2 23.43 -4.71 -4.54
CA LYS A 2 24.89 -4.70 -4.79
C LYS A 2 25.67 -5.13 -3.55
N ASP A 3 25.11 -4.94 -2.34
CA ASP A 3 25.83 -5.10 -1.07
C ASP A 3 25.10 -5.96 -0.03
N GLY A 4 24.15 -6.80 -0.45
CA GLY A 4 23.55 -7.84 0.41
C GLY A 4 22.45 -7.38 1.37
N ASP A 5 22.35 -6.09 1.69
CA ASP A 5 21.30 -5.59 2.59
C ASP A 5 20.03 -5.13 1.87
N VAL A 6 18.90 -5.47 2.47
CA VAL A 6 17.56 -5.10 2.01
C VAL A 6 16.80 -4.49 3.18
N SER A 7 16.22 -3.32 2.96
CA SER A 7 15.38 -2.66 3.96
C SER A 7 13.99 -2.42 3.38
N VAL A 8 12.97 -2.66 4.20
CA VAL A 8 11.57 -2.36 3.89
C VAL A 8 11.09 -1.34 4.91
N THR A 9 10.51 -0.24 4.43
CA THR A 9 9.90 0.79 5.29
C THR A 9 8.40 0.77 5.06
N LEU A 10 7.62 0.58 6.12
CA LEU A 10 6.16 0.65 6.08
C LEU A 10 5.73 2.03 6.60
N THR A 11 4.95 2.76 5.80
CA THR A 11 4.43 4.10 6.13
C THR A 11 2.92 4.06 6.28
N ASN A 12 2.36 4.89 7.17
CA ASN A 12 0.92 4.96 7.45
C ASN A 12 0.32 3.62 7.90
N VAL A 13 1.05 2.87 8.74
CA VAL A 13 0.59 1.59 9.28
C VAL A 13 -0.62 1.76 10.19
N THR A 14 -1.51 0.77 10.15
CA THR A 14 -2.74 0.65 10.92
C THR A 14 -2.73 -0.63 11.74
N VAL A 15 -3.68 -0.79 12.66
CA VAL A 15 -3.83 -2.03 13.43
C VAL A 15 -4.05 -3.27 12.54
N ASN A 16 -4.62 -3.08 11.35
CA ASN A 16 -4.88 -4.14 10.37
C ASN A 16 -3.60 -4.65 9.70
N ASP A 17 -2.49 -3.92 9.81
CA ASP A 17 -1.17 -4.36 9.33
C ASP A 17 -0.47 -5.28 10.35
N THR A 18 -1.11 -5.61 11.48
CA THR A 18 -0.60 -6.63 12.40
C THR A 18 -0.60 -7.99 11.70
N GLY A 19 0.53 -8.68 11.73
CA GLY A 19 0.66 -9.98 11.11
C GLY A 19 2.09 -10.48 11.02
N THR A 20 2.22 -11.65 10.40
CA THR A 20 3.50 -12.30 10.14
C THR A 20 3.97 -11.94 8.74
N TYR A 21 5.14 -11.33 8.64
CA TYR A 21 5.80 -10.92 7.40
C TYR A 21 6.96 -11.86 7.12
N GLU A 22 6.94 -12.50 5.95
CA GLU A 22 7.97 -13.44 5.54
C GLU A 22 8.85 -12.85 4.44
N CYS A 23 10.16 -12.97 4.60
CA CYS A 23 11.14 -12.58 3.61
C CYS A 23 11.57 -13.78 2.79
N TYR A 24 11.45 -13.64 1.47
CA TYR A 24 11.90 -14.63 0.49
C TYR A 24 12.88 -14.00 -0.48
N VAL A 25 13.93 -14.74 -0.84
CA VAL A 25 14.93 -14.32 -1.83
C VAL A 25 14.89 -15.25 -3.03
N ARG A 26 14.93 -14.65 -4.23
CA ARG A 26 15.06 -15.36 -5.49
C ARG A 26 16.36 -14.96 -6.16
N ASN A 27 17.25 -15.92 -6.33
CA ASN A 27 18.45 -15.76 -7.15
C ASN A 27 18.19 -16.35 -8.53
N SER A 28 18.87 -15.84 -9.56
CA SER A 28 18.79 -16.40 -10.92
C SER A 28 19.21 -17.87 -11.00
N ASN A 29 20.03 -18.31 -10.03
CA ASN A 29 20.60 -19.65 -9.98
C ASN A 29 19.81 -20.61 -9.07
N THR A 30 18.78 -20.13 -8.36
CA THR A 30 17.96 -20.97 -7.47
C THR A 30 16.67 -21.38 -8.18
N PRO A 31 16.41 -22.68 -8.38
CA PRO A 31 15.14 -23.13 -8.93
C PRO A 31 13.99 -22.82 -7.94
N PRO A 32 12.75 -22.59 -8.44
CA PRO A 32 11.60 -22.34 -7.58
C PRO A 32 11.33 -23.49 -6.60
N PRO A 33 10.79 -23.21 -5.40
CA PRO A 33 10.32 -21.90 -4.92
C PRO A 33 11.45 -20.98 -4.38
N PRO A 34 11.18 -19.67 -4.18
CA PRO A 34 12.11 -18.76 -3.51
C PRO A 34 12.57 -19.28 -2.15
N GLN A 35 13.80 -18.94 -1.77
CA GLN A 35 14.37 -19.35 -0.49
C GLN A 35 13.79 -18.48 0.63
N PHE A 36 13.22 -19.12 1.66
CA PHE A 36 12.81 -18.45 2.89
C PHE A 36 14.04 -17.98 3.68
N ILE A 37 14.01 -16.73 4.14
CA ILE A 37 15.10 -16.13 4.91
C ILE A 37 14.69 -15.95 6.37
N THR A 38 13.56 -15.27 6.60
CA THR A 38 13.13 -14.92 7.95
C THR A 38 11.64 -14.61 7.98
N SER A 39 11.06 -14.73 9.18
CA SER A 39 9.68 -14.38 9.48
C SER A 39 9.66 -13.41 10.65
N ILE A 40 8.91 -12.32 10.50
CA ILE A 40 8.85 -11.20 11.44
C ILE A 40 7.39 -11.01 11.85
N ASN A 41 7.12 -11.03 13.15
CA ASN A 41 5.80 -10.72 13.68
C ASN A 41 5.70 -9.23 13.98
N LEU A 42 4.90 -8.52 13.18
CA LEU A 42 4.57 -7.12 13.40
C LEU A 42 3.30 -7.04 14.23
N THR A 43 3.34 -6.31 15.36
CA THR A 43 2.16 -6.04 16.19
C THR A 43 1.98 -4.54 16.33
N ILE A 44 0.86 -4.03 15.81
CA ILE A 44 0.48 -2.62 15.93
C ILE A 44 -0.65 -2.52 16.96
N ARG A 45 -0.46 -1.68 17.98
CA ARG A 45 -1.48 -1.40 18.99
C ARG A 45 -2.02 -0.01 18.78
N ALA A 46 -3.35 0.12 18.81
CA ALA A 46 -3.97 1.43 18.91
C ALA A 46 -3.57 2.05 20.26
N SER A 47 -2.96 3.23 20.23
CA SER A 47 -2.82 4.03 21.44
C SER A 47 -4.19 4.60 21.78
N GLY A 48 -4.91 3.96 22.70
CA GLY A 48 -6.21 4.45 23.16
C GLY A 48 -6.05 5.80 23.85
N GLY A 49 -6.40 6.88 23.15
CA GLY A 49 -6.70 8.17 23.74
C GLY A 49 -8.09 8.09 24.37
N GLY A 50 -8.17 8.36 25.68
CA GLY A 50 -9.38 8.27 26.47
C GLY A 50 -10.54 9.08 25.92
N ALA A 51 -11.74 8.60 26.24
CA ALA A 51 -13.00 9.31 26.06
C ALA A 51 -12.93 10.75 26.59
N GLY A 52 -13.37 11.70 25.78
CA GLY A 52 -13.51 13.10 26.13
C GLY A 52 -14.44 13.79 25.13
N ASP A 53 -15.71 13.85 25.52
CA ASP A 53 -16.82 14.75 25.16
C ASP A 53 -17.02 15.29 23.73
N ILE A 54 -18.30 15.19 23.33
CA ILE A 54 -18.90 15.87 22.18
C ILE A 54 -18.82 17.38 22.38
N SER A 55 -18.38 18.12 21.35
CA SER A 55 -18.74 19.52 21.16
C SER A 55 -19.24 19.74 19.74
N ASP A 56 -20.47 20.22 19.71
CA ASP A 56 -21.26 20.72 18.58
C ASP A 56 -20.62 21.98 17.94
N GLY A 57 -20.93 22.23 16.67
CA GLY A 57 -20.76 23.55 16.06
C GLY A 57 -20.02 23.64 14.72
N GLY A 58 -20.79 23.61 13.63
CA GLY A 58 -20.70 24.55 12.48
C GLY A 58 -19.46 24.56 11.56
N ASP A 59 -19.62 24.12 10.30
CA ASP A 59 -19.88 25.02 9.16
C ASP A 59 -19.88 24.28 7.81
N LYS A 60 -20.88 24.60 6.97
CA LYS A 60 -21.05 24.05 5.62
C LYS A 60 -20.13 24.78 4.64
N ALA A 61 -18.98 24.21 4.32
CA ALA A 61 -18.19 24.65 3.16
C ALA A 61 -18.61 23.83 1.91
N ALA A 62 -19.31 24.48 1.00
CA ALA A 62 -19.66 23.94 -0.31
C ALA A 62 -18.41 23.77 -1.17
N GLY A 63 -17.91 22.53 -1.26
CA GLY A 63 -16.80 22.14 -2.13
C GLY A 63 -17.26 21.87 -3.57
N ASN A 64 -16.75 22.66 -4.49
CA ASN A 64 -16.94 22.63 -5.94
C ASN A 64 -16.61 21.26 -6.57
N LYS A 65 -17.57 20.61 -7.24
CA LYS A 65 -17.33 19.37 -8.02
C LYS A 65 -16.66 19.70 -9.34
N ARG A 66 -15.33 19.64 -9.40
CA ARG A 66 -14.60 19.59 -10.68
C ARG A 66 -14.75 18.16 -11.24
N GLY A 67 -15.43 18.05 -12.39
CA GLY A 67 -15.75 16.78 -13.04
C GLY A 67 -14.51 15.94 -13.37
N TYR A 68 -14.57 14.67 -13.00
CA TYR A 68 -13.57 13.62 -13.26
C TYR A 68 -13.64 13.09 -14.71
N VAL A 69 -13.68 13.96 -15.71
CA VAL A 69 -13.73 13.52 -17.14
C VAL A 69 -12.33 13.30 -17.74
N ALA A 70 -11.31 14.04 -17.28
CA ALA A 70 -9.94 13.86 -17.74
C ALA A 70 -9.29 12.49 -17.42
N PRO A 71 -9.46 11.89 -16.22
CA PRO A 71 -8.79 10.62 -15.92
C PRO A 71 -9.41 9.42 -16.66
N LEU A 72 -10.67 9.48 -17.09
CA LEU A 72 -11.31 8.38 -17.83
C LEU A 72 -10.72 8.20 -19.24
N ILE A 73 -10.45 9.30 -19.94
CA ILE A 73 -9.83 9.26 -21.26
C ILE A 73 -8.38 8.75 -21.15
N SER A 74 -7.65 9.22 -20.13
CA SER A 74 -6.29 8.74 -19.86
C SER A 74 -6.25 7.24 -19.53
N LEU A 75 -7.22 6.74 -18.76
CA LEU A 75 -7.33 5.33 -18.42
C LEU A 75 -7.66 4.45 -19.64
N LEU A 76 -8.54 4.93 -20.51
CA LEU A 76 -8.92 4.24 -21.74
C LEU A 76 -7.75 4.12 -22.74
N LEU A 77 -6.97 5.20 -22.92
CA LEU A 77 -5.76 5.20 -23.75
C LEU A 77 -4.70 4.23 -23.23
N LEU A 78 -4.49 4.18 -21.92
CA LEU A 78 -3.54 3.28 -21.29
C LEU A 78 -3.94 1.81 -21.51
N LEU A 79 -5.22 1.48 -21.35
CA LEU A 79 -5.74 0.11 -21.55
C LEU A 79 -5.51 -0.38 -23.00
N LEU A 80 -5.77 0.46 -24.01
CA LEU A 80 -5.55 0.12 -25.42
C LEU A 80 -4.08 -0.17 -25.73
N LEU A 81 -3.16 0.64 -25.18
CA LEU A 81 -1.72 0.40 -25.29
C LEU A 81 -1.33 -0.96 -24.69
N PHE A 82 -1.83 -1.30 -23.50
CA PHE A 82 -1.56 -2.60 -22.86
C PHE A 82 -2.04 -3.79 -23.70
N VAL A 83 -3.23 -3.71 -24.30
CA VAL A 83 -3.75 -4.79 -25.16
C VAL A 83 -2.87 -4.98 -26.41
N SER A 84 -2.38 -3.89 -27.01
CA SER A 84 -1.49 -3.96 -28.18
C SER A 84 -0.10 -4.52 -27.90
N ILE A 85 0.34 -4.55 -26.65
CA ILE A 85 1.63 -5.16 -26.25
C ILE A 85 1.47 -6.67 -26.04
N ILE A 86 0.24 -7.12 -25.75
CA ILE A 86 -0.07 -8.52 -25.44
C ILE A 86 -0.39 -9.32 -26.71
N TYR A 87 -0.83 -8.67 -27.79
CA TYR A 87 -1.19 -9.29 -29.07
C TYR A 87 -0.16 -8.99 -30.15
#